data_AF-A0A7S4F877-F1
#
_entry.id   AF-A0A7S4F877-F1
#
_cell.length_a   1.000
_cell.length_b   1.000
_cell.length_c   1.000
_cell.angle_alpha   90.00
_cell.angle_beta   90.00
_cell.angle_gamma   90.00
#
_symmetry.space_group_name_H-M   'P 1'
#
loop_
_entity.id
_entity.type
_entity.pdbx_description
1 polymer ?
#
loop_
_entity_poly.entity_id
_entity_poly.type
_entity_poly.pdbx_seq_one_letter_code
_entity_poly.pdbx_strand_id
1 'polypeptide(L)'
;MCSFANGSAEFAVKVFSLVATFLVARALTITAHEVSHFATARFLGWHDSSISLPFLSLGHPQTKVPGLNPARAQASIVRHAGWCFSLALALFVCTTCSSPTAFAATLTALDALSSDFFGAHPDGYATAAPSGSVFFCGNFGVLLLNGLKGAKVLELLRQMLRVTMVRGAQSAGLVTYKPRNGSSVGVRSRVVNGKRTDLSHLLLRKFKSALGGINAI
;
A
#
# COMPACT_ATOMS: atom_id res chain seq x y z
N MET A 1 43.63 -12.89 -20.14
CA MET A 1 42.15 -13.01 -20.20
C MET A 1 41.49 -13.49 -18.89
N CYS A 2 42.21 -14.04 -17.90
CA CYS A 2 41.60 -14.48 -16.62
C CYS A 2 41.23 -13.37 -15.61
N SER A 3 41.66 -12.13 -15.81
CA SER A 3 41.40 -11.03 -14.85
C SER A 3 39.98 -10.46 -14.91
N PHE A 4 39.29 -10.57 -16.06
CA PHE A 4 37.91 -10.09 -16.22
C PHE A 4 36.86 -10.99 -15.55
N ALA A 5 37.09 -12.30 -15.48
CA ALA A 5 36.15 -13.25 -14.89
C ALA A 5 36.10 -13.16 -13.35
N ASN A 6 37.23 -12.88 -12.70
CA ASN A 6 37.27 -12.68 -11.25
C ASN A 6 36.51 -11.43 -10.80
N GLY A 7 36.56 -10.35 -11.60
CA GLY A 7 35.82 -9.11 -11.30
C GLY A 7 34.29 -9.30 -11.29
N SER A 8 33.76 -10.14 -12.19
CA SER A 8 32.31 -10.41 -12.23
C SER A 8 31.82 -11.24 -11.04
N ALA A 9 32.62 -12.21 -10.57
CA ALA A 9 32.25 -13.05 -9.43
C ALA A 9 32.29 -12.27 -8.12
N GLU A 10 33.33 -11.45 -7.89
CA GLU A 10 33.42 -10.59 -6.70
C GLU A 10 32.31 -9.54 -6.66
N PHE A 11 31.95 -8.97 -7.82
CA PHE A 11 30.84 -8.04 -7.92
C PHE A 11 29.50 -8.71 -7.54
N ALA A 12 29.23 -9.90 -8.07
CA ALA A 12 28.01 -10.65 -7.76
C ALA A 12 27.88 -10.98 -6.27
N VAL A 13 28.98 -11.40 -5.62
CA VAL A 13 29.00 -11.70 -4.18
C VAL A 13 28.71 -10.44 -3.34
N LYS A 14 29.31 -9.30 -3.70
CA LYS A 14 29.06 -8.02 -3.00
C LYS A 14 27.61 -7.56 -3.15
N VAL A 15 27.04 -7.66 -4.35
CA VAL A 15 25.63 -7.31 -4.60
C VAL A 15 24.71 -8.23 -3.81
N PHE A 16 24.95 -9.54 -3.86
CA PHE A 16 24.15 -10.52 -3.11
C PHE A 16 24.21 -10.26 -1.59
N SER A 17 25.40 -10.01 -1.05
CA SER A 17 25.57 -9.69 0.37
C SER A 17 24.83 -8.41 0.76
N LEU A 18 24.84 -7.38 -0.10
CA LEU A 18 24.15 -6.11 0.15
C LEU A 18 22.63 -6.30 0.15
N VAL A 19 22.10 -7.02 -0.84
CA VAL A 19 20.67 -7.35 -0.92
C VAL A 19 20.24 -8.21 0.27
N ALA A 20 21.00 -9.25 0.62
CA ALA A 20 20.70 -10.09 1.77
C ALA A 20 20.69 -9.29 3.07
N THR A 21 21.69 -8.42 3.28
CA THR A 21 21.76 -7.54 4.46
C THR A 21 20.55 -6.61 4.53
N PHE A 22 20.16 -6.01 3.39
CA PHE A 22 18.97 -5.17 3.31
C PHE A 22 17.70 -5.94 3.66
N LEU A 23 17.48 -7.13 3.08
CA LEU A 23 16.29 -7.93 3.32
C LEU A 23 16.17 -8.39 4.78
N VAL A 24 17.27 -8.82 5.38
CA VAL A 24 17.32 -9.20 6.81
C VAL A 24 17.05 -7.99 7.69
N ALA A 25 17.73 -6.87 7.44
CA ALA A 25 17.51 -5.63 8.18
C ALA A 25 16.04 -5.18 8.08
N ARG A 26 15.45 -5.28 6.89
CA ARG A 26 14.06 -4.91 6.63
C ARG A 26 13.07 -5.82 7.37
N ALA A 27 13.31 -7.13 7.40
CA ALA A 27 12.47 -8.05 8.17
C ALA A 27 12.54 -7.72 9.68
N LEU A 28 13.73 -7.46 10.21
CA LEU A 28 13.94 -7.12 11.62
C LEU A 28 13.25 -5.81 12.00
N THR A 29 13.36 -4.76 11.18
CA THR A 29 12.74 -3.46 11.47
C THR A 29 11.22 -3.54 11.44
N ILE A 30 10.64 -4.33 10.52
CA ILE A 30 9.20 -4.63 10.49
C ILE A 30 8.79 -5.40 11.75
N THR A 31 9.52 -6.45 12.15
CA THR A 31 9.22 -7.18 13.39
C THR A 31 9.22 -6.25 14.59
N ALA A 32 10.24 -5.40 14.71
CA ALA A 32 10.38 -4.47 15.83
C ALA A 32 9.21 -3.47 15.88
N HIS A 33 8.74 -3.00 14.71
CA HIS A 33 7.55 -2.18 14.58
C HIS A 33 6.30 -2.88 15.13
N GLU A 34 5.98 -4.10 14.67
CA GLU A 34 4.81 -4.85 15.16
C GLU A 34 4.89 -5.17 16.66
N VAL A 35 6.09 -5.52 17.14
CA VAL A 35 6.33 -5.76 18.57
C VAL A 35 6.04 -4.51 19.40
N SER A 36 6.28 -3.30 18.87
CA SER A 36 5.99 -2.05 19.59
C SER A 36 4.49 -1.83 19.81
N HIS A 37 3.65 -2.14 18.80
CA HIS A 37 2.19 -2.12 18.95
C HIS A 37 1.72 -3.15 19.96
N PHE A 38 2.22 -4.38 19.84
CA PHE A 38 1.88 -5.48 20.74
C PHE A 38 2.26 -5.18 22.20
N ALA A 39 3.49 -4.71 22.43
CA ALA A 39 3.97 -4.35 23.76
C ALA A 39 3.08 -3.24 24.35
N THR A 40 2.78 -2.20 23.58
CA THR A 40 1.90 -1.11 24.02
C THR A 40 0.49 -1.62 24.35
N ALA A 41 -0.07 -2.51 23.52
CA ALA A 41 -1.37 -3.12 23.78
C ALA A 41 -1.36 -3.96 25.07
N ARG A 42 -0.30 -4.73 25.31
CA ARG A 42 -0.12 -5.51 26.55
C ARG A 42 0.00 -4.61 27.78
N PHE A 43 0.79 -3.53 27.69
CA PHE A 43 0.93 -2.56 28.78
C PHE A 43 -0.39 -1.88 29.15
N LEU A 44 -1.28 -1.69 28.18
CA LEU A 44 -2.60 -1.10 28.40
C LEU A 44 -3.68 -2.13 28.80
N GLY A 45 -3.31 -3.40 29.00
CA GLY A 45 -4.19 -4.44 29.56
C GLY A 45 -4.85 -5.38 28.53
N TRP A 46 -4.50 -5.31 27.25
CA TRP A 46 -5.00 -6.26 26.25
C TRP A 46 -4.11 -7.50 26.16
N HIS A 47 -4.41 -8.48 27.02
CA HIS A 47 -3.67 -9.74 27.10
C HIS A 47 -3.94 -10.70 25.92
N ASP A 48 -5.05 -10.53 25.21
CA ASP A 48 -5.42 -11.35 24.03
C ASP A 48 -4.82 -10.83 22.71
N SER A 49 -3.89 -9.87 22.77
CA SER A 49 -3.20 -9.38 21.58
C SER A 49 -2.32 -10.46 20.96
N SER A 50 -2.22 -10.46 19.63
CA SER A 50 -1.41 -11.39 18.84
C SER A 50 -0.69 -10.68 17.69
N ILE A 51 0.50 -11.17 17.34
CA ILE A 51 1.29 -10.67 16.22
C ILE A 51 1.28 -11.73 15.10
N SER A 52 1.14 -11.30 13.85
CA SER A 52 1.30 -12.13 12.66
C SER A 52 2.41 -11.57 11.79
N LEU A 53 3.43 -12.39 11.51
CA LEU A 53 4.61 -12.02 10.70
C LEU A 53 4.76 -12.96 9.48
N PRO A 54 3.92 -12.79 8.45
CA PRO A 54 4.01 -13.55 7.21
C PRO A 54 5.20 -13.08 6.35
N PHE A 55 6.44 -13.43 6.72
CA PHE A 55 7.61 -13.08 5.90
C PHE A 55 7.75 -13.97 4.64
N LEU A 56 7.17 -15.18 4.69
CA LEU A 56 7.23 -16.17 3.61
C LEU A 56 5.90 -16.34 2.86
N SER A 57 4.79 -15.95 3.48
CA SER A 57 3.49 -15.88 2.81
C SER A 57 3.25 -14.45 2.34
N LEU A 58 2.50 -14.26 1.25
CA LEU A 58 2.13 -12.95 0.69
C LEU A 58 1.26 -12.08 1.62
N GLY A 59 1.19 -12.40 2.92
CA GLY A 59 0.43 -11.64 3.89
C GLY A 59 1.15 -10.37 4.31
N HIS A 60 0.40 -9.43 4.88
CA HIS A 60 0.97 -8.25 5.51
C HIS A 60 1.24 -8.52 7.00
N PRO A 61 2.39 -8.10 7.54
CA PRO A 61 2.63 -8.00 8.98
C PRO A 61 1.48 -7.25 9.65
N GLN A 62 0.98 -7.77 10.76
CA GLN A 62 -0.11 -7.14 11.50
C GLN A 62 -0.12 -7.55 12.96
N THR A 63 -0.49 -6.60 13.81
CA THR A 63 -0.78 -6.83 15.24
C THR A 63 -2.28 -6.75 15.46
N LYS A 64 -2.88 -7.85 15.92
CA LYS A 64 -4.31 -7.94 16.23
C LYS A 64 -4.53 -7.72 17.72
N VAL A 65 -5.38 -6.75 18.05
CA VAL A 65 -5.78 -6.45 19.43
C VAL A 65 -7.30 -6.60 19.53
N PRO A 66 -7.81 -7.78 19.92
CA PRO A 66 -9.26 -8.02 19.98
C PRO A 66 -9.91 -7.12 21.03
N GLY A 67 -11.10 -6.61 20.73
CA GLY A 67 -11.87 -5.74 21.64
C GLY A 67 -11.38 -4.29 21.73
N LEU A 68 -10.35 -3.90 20.96
CA LEU A 68 -9.89 -2.53 20.90
C LEU A 68 -10.88 -1.66 20.12
N ASN A 69 -11.62 -0.80 20.83
CA ASN A 69 -12.54 0.14 20.19
C ASN A 69 -11.76 1.36 19.64
N PRO A 70 -11.81 1.64 18.33
CA PRO A 70 -11.06 2.74 17.71
C PRO A 70 -11.46 4.13 18.22
N ALA A 71 -12.64 4.29 18.83
CA ALA A 71 -13.07 5.55 19.41
C ALA A 71 -12.43 5.85 20.78
N ARG A 72 -11.73 4.89 21.39
CA ARG A 72 -11.06 5.08 22.69
C ARG A 72 -9.66 5.64 22.51
N ALA A 73 -9.28 6.55 23.40
CA ALA A 73 -7.94 7.13 23.45
C ALA A 73 -6.82 6.08 23.45
N GLN A 74 -7.05 4.94 24.10
CA GLN A 74 -6.10 3.84 24.17
C GLN A 74 -5.80 3.21 22.80
N ALA A 75 -6.76 3.16 21.87
CA ALA A 75 -6.51 2.69 20.51
C ALA A 75 -5.60 3.65 19.74
N SER A 76 -5.77 4.96 19.98
CA SER A 76 -4.86 5.98 19.46
C SER A 76 -3.45 5.79 20.00
N ILE A 77 -3.28 5.53 21.30
CA ILE A 77 -1.97 5.30 21.92
C ILE A 77 -1.27 4.08 21.28
N VAL A 78 -1.97 2.95 21.15
CA VAL A 78 -1.42 1.75 20.50
C VAL A 78 -0.98 2.07 19.07
N ARG A 79 -1.80 2.80 18.30
CA ARG A 79 -1.48 3.20 16.93
C ARG A 79 -0.25 4.12 16.86
N HIS A 80 -0.13 5.10 17.76
CA HIS A 80 0.99 6.03 17.70
C HIS A 80 2.33 5.40 18.13
N ALA A 81 2.29 4.31 18.89
CA ALA A 81 3.50 3.61 19.31
C ALA A 81 4.34 3.09 18.12
N GLY A 82 3.69 2.59 17.06
CA GLY A 82 4.36 2.04 15.88
C GLY A 82 5.24 3.04 15.17
N TRP A 83 4.66 4.13 14.65
CA TRP A 83 5.43 5.15 13.93
C TRP A 83 6.45 5.88 14.83
N CYS A 84 6.12 6.15 16.10
CA CYS A 84 7.06 6.78 17.04
C CYS A 84 8.30 5.89 17.24
N PHE A 85 8.08 4.60 17.49
CA PHE A 85 9.16 3.63 17.67
C PHE A 85 10.00 3.47 16.40
N SER A 86 9.35 3.34 15.24
CA SER A 86 10.05 3.19 13.96
C SER A 86 10.92 4.40 13.61
N LEU A 87 10.47 5.63 13.91
CA LEU A 87 11.31 6.84 13.74
C LEU A 87 12.52 6.84 14.67
N ALA A 88 12.32 6.54 15.96
CA ALA A 88 13.41 6.47 16.92
C ALA A 88 14.45 5.42 16.50
N LEU A 89 13.97 4.24 16.07
CA LEU A 89 14.81 3.16 15.56
C LEU A 89 15.58 3.58 14.30
N ALA A 90 14.93 4.25 13.35
CA ALA A 90 15.59 4.74 12.14
C ALA A 90 16.70 5.74 12.45
N LEU A 91 16.44 6.71 13.34
CA LEU A 91 17.46 7.68 13.76
C LEU A 91 18.66 6.98 14.41
N PHE A 92 18.41 6.02 15.31
CA PHE A 92 19.47 5.24 15.94
C PHE A 92 20.30 4.46 14.91
N VAL A 93 19.65 3.66 14.06
CA VAL A 93 20.32 2.83 13.06
C VAL A 93 21.10 3.67 12.04
N CYS A 94 20.58 4.83 11.64
CA CYS A 94 21.30 5.76 10.75
C CYS A 94 22.62 6.28 11.36
N THR A 95 22.73 6.32 12.69
CA THR A 95 23.97 6.75 13.37
C THR A 95 24.94 5.60 13.66
N THR A 96 24.46 4.35 13.75
CA THR A 96 25.26 3.22 14.25
C THR A 96 25.52 2.11 13.23
N CYS A 97 24.76 2.03 12.13
CA CYS A 97 24.77 0.89 11.22
C CYS A 97 25.16 1.27 9.78
N SER A 98 25.41 0.24 8.97
CA SER A 98 25.75 0.40 7.56
C SER A 98 24.58 0.96 6.74
N SER A 99 24.89 1.51 5.56
CA SER A 99 23.90 2.16 4.69
C SER A 99 22.71 1.27 4.28
N PRO A 100 22.84 -0.05 4.01
CA PRO A 100 21.68 -0.88 3.67
C PRO A 100 20.72 -1.05 4.86
N THR A 101 21.26 -1.18 6.08
CA THR A 101 20.46 -1.30 7.30
C THR A 101 19.77 0.02 7.64
N ALA A 102 20.49 1.14 7.53
CA ALA A 102 19.93 2.48 7.70
C ALA A 102 18.82 2.77 6.70
N PHE A 103 19.01 2.36 5.44
CA PHE A 103 17.99 2.48 4.40
C PHE A 103 16.75 1.62 4.70
N ALA A 104 16.92 0.37 5.11
CA ALA A 104 15.82 -0.51 5.51
C ALA A 104 15.01 0.08 6.68
N ALA A 105 15.68 0.59 7.72
CA ALA A 105 15.03 1.22 8.87
C ALA A 105 14.29 2.51 8.50
N THR A 106 14.90 3.36 7.65
CA THR A 106 14.26 4.58 7.14
C THR A 106 13.01 4.27 6.33
N LEU A 107 13.07 3.26 5.45
CA LEU A 107 11.89 2.80 4.72
C LEU A 107 10.80 2.32 5.69
N THR A 108 11.15 1.58 6.75
CA THR A 108 10.14 1.10 7.71
C THR A 108 9.49 2.26 8.46
N ALA A 109 10.25 3.30 8.80
CA ALA A 109 9.69 4.50 9.41
C ALA A 109 8.76 5.26 8.45
N LEU A 110 9.09 5.33 7.16
CA LEU A 110 8.21 5.95 6.16
C LEU A 110 6.92 5.15 5.98
N ASP A 111 7.00 3.82 5.93
CA ASP A 111 5.82 2.97 5.85
C ASP A 111 4.94 3.12 7.10
N ALA A 112 5.54 3.11 8.30
CA ALA A 112 4.84 3.31 9.56
C ALA A 112 4.16 4.69 9.67
N LEU A 113 4.82 5.75 9.19
CA LEU A 113 4.20 7.07 9.09
C LEU A 113 3.00 7.03 8.13
N SER A 114 3.12 6.34 6.99
CA SER A 114 2.02 6.22 6.04
C SER A 114 0.84 5.40 6.59
N SER A 115 1.10 4.27 7.26
CA SER A 115 0.07 3.38 7.78
C SER A 115 -0.59 3.91 9.04
N ASP A 116 0.21 4.32 10.04
CA ASP A 116 -0.28 4.55 11.39
C ASP A 116 -0.64 6.01 11.64
N PHE A 117 0.22 6.92 11.16
CA PHE A 117 0.02 8.36 11.35
C PHE A 117 -1.01 8.88 10.36
N PHE A 118 -0.85 8.59 9.07
CA PHE A 118 -1.83 8.97 8.03
C PHE A 118 -3.02 8.02 7.93
N GLY A 119 -2.97 6.86 8.59
CA GLY A 119 -4.08 5.90 8.58
C GLY A 119 -4.23 5.15 7.26
N ALA A 120 -3.18 5.07 6.42
CA ALA A 120 -3.20 4.34 5.16
C ALA A 120 -3.02 2.82 5.40
N HIS A 121 -3.87 2.22 6.23
CA HIS A 121 -3.90 0.78 6.43
C HIS A 121 -4.69 0.11 5.28
N PRO A 122 -4.20 -0.97 4.64
CA PRO A 122 -4.98 -1.77 3.69
C PRO A 122 -6.26 -2.33 4.29
N ASP A 123 -6.17 -2.66 5.57
CA ASP A 123 -7.26 -3.11 6.41
C ASP A 123 -7.63 -1.95 7.33
N GLY A 124 -8.45 -1.03 6.82
CA GLY A 124 -8.89 0.13 7.58
C GLY A 124 -9.38 -0.27 8.97
N TYR A 125 -8.97 0.50 9.98
CA TYR A 125 -9.68 0.58 11.25
C TYR A 125 -11.06 1.21 11.01
N ALA A 126 -11.92 0.49 10.29
CA ALA A 126 -13.34 0.72 10.26
C ALA A 126 -13.91 -0.06 11.45
N THR A 127 -14.25 0.71 12.48
CA THR A 127 -15.52 0.55 13.18
C THR A 127 -16.50 -0.28 12.37
N ALA A 128 -16.95 -1.41 12.92
CA ALA A 128 -18.20 -2.09 12.60
C ALA A 128 -18.72 -2.00 11.14
N ALA A 129 -18.74 -3.14 10.47
CA ALA A 129 -19.58 -3.44 9.30
C ALA A 129 -19.07 -2.95 7.91
N PRO A 130 -19.55 -3.58 6.81
CA PRO A 130 -18.78 -3.95 5.62
C PRO A 130 -18.74 -2.82 4.58
N SER A 131 -18.01 -1.73 4.82
CA SER A 131 -17.94 -0.65 3.80
C SER A 131 -16.80 0.35 4.01
N GLY A 132 -15.55 -0.09 4.04
CA GLY A 132 -14.37 0.79 4.10
C GLY A 132 -13.66 0.92 2.75
N SER A 133 -13.67 2.11 2.14
CA SER A 133 -12.96 2.40 0.87
C SER A 133 -11.53 2.83 1.14
N VAL A 134 -10.55 1.99 0.78
CA VAL A 134 -9.12 2.36 0.72
C VAL A 134 -8.71 2.50 -0.74
N PHE A 135 -8.13 3.64 -1.10
CA PHE A 135 -7.64 3.91 -2.45
C PHE A 135 -6.12 3.80 -2.46
N PHE A 136 -5.60 2.74 -3.08
CA PHE A 136 -4.20 2.64 -3.43
C PHE A 136 -3.99 3.31 -4.79
N CYS A 137 -3.13 4.31 -4.87
CA CYS A 137 -2.65 4.85 -6.13
C CYS A 137 -1.16 4.51 -6.27
N GLY A 138 -0.85 3.39 -6.92
CA GLY A 138 0.46 3.23 -7.54
C GLY A 138 0.57 4.11 -8.79
N ASN A 139 1.80 4.38 -9.25
CA ASN A 139 2.08 5.10 -10.51
C ASN A 139 1.43 4.46 -11.77
N PHE A 140 0.71 3.35 -11.65
CA PHE A 140 0.05 2.59 -12.72
C PHE A 140 -1.44 2.28 -12.47
N GLY A 141 -2.20 3.22 -11.90
CA GLY A 141 -3.64 3.32 -12.17
C GLY A 141 -4.53 2.10 -11.84
N VAL A 142 -4.30 1.43 -10.71
CA VAL A 142 -5.24 0.44 -10.16
C VAL A 142 -5.99 1.09 -9.01
N LEU A 143 -7.31 1.22 -9.12
CA LEU A 143 -8.19 1.70 -8.06
C LEU A 143 -9.07 0.54 -7.58
N LEU A 144 -8.87 0.08 -6.34
CA LEU A 144 -9.76 -0.86 -5.67
C LEU A 144 -10.99 -0.10 -5.14
N LEU A 145 -12.18 -0.55 -5.53
CA LEU A 145 -13.44 0.15 -5.27
C LEU A 145 -14.20 -0.50 -4.13
N ASN A 146 -14.63 0.30 -3.17
CA ASN A 146 -15.76 -0.02 -2.31
C ASN A 146 -17.05 0.34 -3.06
N GLY A 147 -17.98 -0.62 -3.17
CA GLY A 147 -19.24 -0.46 -3.89
C GLY A 147 -20.15 0.66 -3.37
N LEU A 148 -19.94 1.17 -2.15
CA LEU A 148 -20.82 2.20 -1.56
C LEU A 148 -20.50 3.65 -1.92
N LYS A 149 -19.43 3.94 -2.67
CA LYS A 149 -19.02 5.32 -3.01
C LYS A 149 -18.69 5.52 -4.49
N GLY A 150 -19.43 4.87 -5.38
CA GLY A 150 -19.15 4.89 -6.80
C GLY A 150 -19.08 6.31 -7.41
N ALA A 151 -19.94 7.23 -7.00
CA ALA A 151 -19.90 8.61 -7.50
C ALA A 151 -18.55 9.33 -7.23
N LYS A 152 -17.99 9.17 -6.01
CA LYS A 152 -16.70 9.77 -5.63
C LYS A 152 -15.52 9.13 -6.36
N VAL A 153 -15.64 7.84 -6.67
CA VAL A 153 -14.65 7.09 -7.45
C VAL A 153 -14.54 7.65 -8.86
N LEU A 154 -15.67 7.90 -9.53
CA LEU A 154 -15.67 8.45 -10.88
C LEU A 154 -15.07 9.86 -10.93
N GLU A 155 -15.27 10.65 -9.87
CA GLU A 155 -14.67 11.97 -9.73
C GLU A 155 -13.15 11.89 -9.55
N LEU A 156 -12.67 11.00 -8.69
CA LEU A 156 -11.24 10.77 -8.48
C LEU A 156 -10.56 10.22 -9.75
N LEU A 157 -11.19 9.26 -10.43
CA LEU A 157 -10.76 8.78 -11.74
C LEU A 157 -10.66 9.91 -12.76
N ARG A 158 -11.67 10.79 -12.81
CA ARG A 158 -11.68 11.94 -13.71
C ARG A 158 -10.51 12.90 -13.40
N GLN A 159 -10.24 13.17 -12.12
CA GLN A 159 -9.13 14.01 -11.71
C GLN A 159 -7.78 13.39 -12.09
N MET A 160 -7.58 12.08 -11.86
CA MET A 160 -6.37 11.37 -12.27
C MET A 160 -6.16 11.39 -13.78
N LEU A 161 -7.22 11.15 -14.56
CA LEU A 161 -7.17 11.23 -16.03
C LEU A 161 -6.84 12.65 -16.49
N ARG A 162 -7.37 13.68 -15.82
CA ARG A 162 -7.05 15.08 -16.13
C ARG A 162 -5.57 15.40 -15.87
N VAL A 163 -5.01 14.99 -14.73
CA VAL A 163 -3.57 15.14 -14.45
C VAL A 163 -2.73 14.42 -15.50
N THR A 164 -3.14 13.20 -15.87
CA THR A 164 -2.45 12.38 -16.88
C THR A 164 -2.49 13.01 -18.27
N MET A 165 -3.61 13.64 -18.65
CA MET A 165 -3.73 14.43 -19.89
C MET A 165 -2.82 15.66 -19.89
N VAL A 166 -2.77 16.42 -18.78
CA VAL A 166 -1.88 17.60 -18.65
C VAL A 166 -0.42 17.20 -18.78
N ARG A 167 -0.06 15.97 -18.38
CA ARG A 167 1.27 15.37 -18.57
C ARG A 167 1.52 14.81 -19.98
N GLY A 168 0.61 15.04 -20.93
CA GLY A 168 0.81 14.67 -22.33
C GLY A 168 0.40 13.24 -22.69
N ALA A 169 -0.39 12.56 -21.86
CA ALA A 169 -0.89 11.23 -22.20
C ALA A 169 -1.76 11.27 -23.47
N GLN A 170 -1.44 10.38 -24.41
CA GLN A 170 -2.16 10.25 -25.69
C GLN A 170 -3.22 9.14 -25.66
N SER A 171 -3.24 8.33 -24.61
CA SER A 171 -4.24 7.28 -24.45
C SER A 171 -4.55 7.04 -22.98
N ALA A 172 -5.73 6.50 -22.71
CA ALA A 172 -6.16 6.11 -21.37
C ALA A 172 -6.94 4.80 -21.43
N GLY A 173 -6.85 4.01 -20.38
CA GLY A 173 -7.56 2.74 -20.26
C GLY A 173 -8.13 2.55 -18.86
N LEU A 174 -9.27 1.87 -18.80
CA LEU A 174 -9.91 1.47 -17.56
C LEU A 174 -10.25 -0.02 -17.64
N VAL A 175 -9.98 -0.75 -16.57
CA VAL A 175 -10.32 -2.17 -16.43
C VAL A 175 -11.16 -2.31 -15.16
N THR A 176 -12.26 -3.06 -15.27
CA THR A 176 -13.08 -3.46 -14.13
C THR A 176 -13.51 -4.90 -14.29
N TYR A 177 -14.07 -5.49 -13.25
CA TYR A 177 -14.71 -6.80 -13.31
C TYR A 177 -16.22 -6.62 -13.15
N LYS A 178 -16.99 -7.34 -13.96
CA LYS A 178 -18.45 -7.44 -13.81
C LYS A 178 -18.83 -8.88 -13.44
N PRO A 179 -19.75 -9.08 -12.48
CA PRO A 179 -20.26 -10.42 -12.21
C PRO A 179 -21.10 -10.92 -13.40
N ARG A 180 -20.92 -12.19 -13.78
CA ARG A 180 -21.70 -12.90 -14.81
C ARG A 180 -21.79 -14.38 -14.43
N ASN A 181 -23.00 -14.86 -14.13
CA ASN A 181 -23.29 -16.27 -13.83
C ASN A 181 -22.33 -16.90 -12.81
N GLY A 182 -22.16 -16.27 -11.64
CA GLY A 182 -21.27 -16.77 -10.57
C GLY A 182 -19.76 -16.61 -10.84
N SER A 183 -19.38 -16.09 -12.01
CA SER A 183 -17.99 -15.77 -12.37
C SER A 183 -17.79 -14.26 -12.53
N SER A 184 -16.55 -13.77 -12.44
CA SER A 184 -16.21 -12.37 -12.72
C SER A 184 -15.59 -12.25 -14.12
N VAL A 185 -16.17 -11.40 -14.96
CA VAL A 185 -15.69 -11.12 -16.32
C VAL A 185 -15.00 -9.76 -16.35
N GLY A 186 -13.75 -9.73 -16.78
CA GLY A 186 -13.02 -8.48 -17.00
C GLY A 186 -13.62 -7.66 -18.15
N VAL A 187 -13.91 -6.39 -17.89
CA VAL A 187 -14.30 -5.38 -18.88
C VAL A 187 -13.17 -4.38 -18.99
N ARG A 188 -12.61 -4.27 -20.19
CA ARG A 188 -11.56 -3.31 -20.51
C ARG A 188 -12.06 -2.31 -21.52
N SER A 189 -11.82 -1.03 -21.25
CA SER A 189 -12.03 0.07 -22.20
C SER A 189 -10.74 0.83 -22.39
N ARG A 190 -10.39 1.14 -23.64
CA ARG A 190 -9.28 2.03 -24.00
C ARG A 190 -9.78 3.06 -24.99
N VAL A 191 -9.28 4.29 -24.84
CA VAL A 191 -9.47 5.40 -25.78
C VAL A 191 -8.12 6.03 -26.08
N VAL A 192 -8.00 6.55 -27.29
CA VAL A 192 -6.85 7.33 -27.76
C VAL A 192 -7.35 8.76 -27.95
N ASN A 193 -6.49 9.73 -27.68
CA ASN A 193 -6.85 11.13 -27.78
C ASN A 193 -6.90 11.53 -29.25
N GLY A 194 -8.00 12.14 -29.66
CA GLY A 194 -8.09 12.88 -30.91
C GLY A 194 -7.63 14.33 -30.75
N LYS A 195 -7.63 15.07 -31.85
CA LYS A 195 -7.36 16.51 -31.84
C LYS A 195 -8.46 17.22 -31.04
N ARG A 196 -8.08 17.93 -29.97
CA ARG A 196 -8.98 18.71 -29.09
C ARG A 196 -10.05 17.90 -28.35
N THR A 197 -9.79 16.62 -28.06
CA THR A 197 -10.71 15.80 -27.25
C THR A 197 -10.24 15.66 -25.81
N ASP A 198 -11.20 15.45 -24.90
CA ASP A 198 -10.93 15.14 -23.49
C ASP A 198 -10.96 13.61 -23.29
N LEU A 199 -9.81 13.02 -22.98
CA LEU A 199 -9.67 11.58 -22.71
C LEU A 199 -10.55 11.11 -21.55
N SER A 200 -10.70 11.93 -20.51
CA SER A 200 -11.51 11.59 -19.34
C SER A 200 -12.98 11.44 -19.73
N HIS A 201 -13.49 12.35 -20.56
CA HIS A 201 -14.86 12.30 -21.06
C HIS A 201 -15.08 11.12 -22.01
N LEU A 202 -14.15 10.89 -22.94
CA LEU A 202 -14.24 9.78 -23.91
C LEU A 202 -14.19 8.40 -23.23
N LEU A 203 -13.25 8.23 -22.28
CA LEU A 203 -13.07 6.96 -21.58
C LEU A 203 -14.28 6.64 -20.71
N LEU A 204 -14.75 7.59 -19.91
CA LEU A 204 -15.90 7.38 -19.02
C LEU A 204 -17.20 7.14 -19.79
N ARG A 205 -17.41 7.83 -20.92
CA ARG A 205 -18.57 7.57 -21.79
C ARG A 205 -18.54 6.16 -22.36
N LYS A 206 -17.41 5.76 -22.96
CA LYS A 206 -17.23 4.41 -23.53
C LYS A 206 -17.37 3.33 -22.46
N PHE A 207 -16.83 3.59 -21.27
CA PHE A 207 -16.90 2.66 -20.14
C PHE A 207 -18.31 2.51 -19.59
N LYS A 208 -19.08 3.60 -19.43
CA LYS A 208 -20.50 3.55 -19.06
C LYS A 208 -21.34 2.74 -20.06
N SER A 209 -21.08 2.89 -21.35
CA SER A 209 -21.72 2.08 -22.39
C SER A 209 -21.35 0.59 -22.28
N ALA A 210 -20.08 0.26 -22.00
CA ALA A 210 -19.61 -1.11 -21.84
C ALA A 210 -20.16 -1.81 -20.57
N LEU A 211 -20.54 -1.03 -19.55
CA LEU A 211 -21.18 -1.50 -18.32
C LEU A 211 -22.70 -1.69 -18.43
N GLY A 212 -23.33 -1.29 -19.55
CA GLY A 212 -24.73 -1.64 -19.83
C GLY A 212 -25.77 -0.92 -18.99
N GLY A 213 -25.66 0.42 -18.83
CA GLY A 213 -26.75 1.24 -18.26
C GLY A 213 -27.11 0.93 -16.80
N ILE A 214 -26.21 0.30 -16.05
CA ILE A 214 -26.41 0.00 -14.64
C ILE A 214 -26.40 1.31 -13.84
N ASN A 215 -27.58 1.69 -13.30
CA ASN A 215 -27.76 2.70 -12.27
C ASN A 215 -27.17 2.24 -10.90
N ALA A 216 -25.96 1.69 -10.90
CA ALA A 216 -25.27 1.25 -9.70
C ALA A 216 -23.80 1.65 -9.78
N ILE A 217 -23.58 2.96 -9.65
CA ILE A 217 -22.35 3.60 -9.20
C ILE A 217 -22.78 4.83 -8.40
#